data_AF-A0A5J4PVQ3-F1
#
_entry.id   AF-A0A5J4PVQ3-F1
#
_cell.length_a   1.000
_cell.length_b   1.000
_cell.length_c   1.000
_cell.angle_alpha   90.00
_cell.angle_beta   90.00
_cell.angle_gamma   90.00
#
_symmetry.space_group_name_H-M   'P 1'
#
loop_
_entity.id
_entity.type
_entity.pdbx_description
1 polymer ?
#
loop_
_entity_poly.entity_id
_entity_poly.type
_entity_poly.pdbx_seq_one_letter_code
_entity_poly.pdbx_strand_id
1 'polypeptide(L)'
;MQTLGEIVSLYRQIISETQQELNKVSHRIHHVGTIRLILFVAGVAGIIYFHNESSILIVAIAALTFIPFLILIKRHNRLFYRKDYLEKKIEINEWELKAIDYDISAFDGGDEFINPAHLYSYDLDIFGNRSLFQYINRTSTQSGKIRLADWFNIPLKRKEDIEKRQNAVRELTPLLT
;
A
#
# COMPACT_ATOMS: atom_id res chain seq x y z
N MET A 1 23.11 -16.48 -1.41
CA MET A 1 22.10 -15.96 -0.46
C MET A 1 22.55 -14.57 -0.07
N GLN A 2 21.65 -13.59 -0.09
CA GLN A 2 21.95 -12.25 0.41
C GLN A 2 22.24 -12.32 1.91
N THR A 3 23.16 -11.49 2.39
CA THR A 3 23.42 -11.39 3.83
C THR A 3 22.30 -10.61 4.51
N LEU A 4 22.10 -10.82 5.82
CA LEU A 4 21.10 -10.04 6.58
C LEU A 4 21.36 -8.52 6.47
N GLY A 5 22.64 -8.13 6.47
CA GLY A 5 23.04 -6.73 6.29
C GLY A 5 22.62 -6.16 4.92
N GLU A 6 22.76 -6.95 3.85
CA GLU A 6 22.30 -6.56 2.51
C GLU A 6 20.79 -6.35 2.48
N ILE A 7 19.99 -7.26 3.07
CA ILE A 7 18.52 -7.15 3.12
C ILE A 7 18.09 -5.89 3.89
N VAL A 8 18.68 -5.66 5.06
CA VAL A 8 18.40 -4.45 5.85
C VAL A 8 18.75 -3.19 5.06
N SER A 9 19.89 -3.18 4.37
CA SER A 9 20.31 -2.05 3.56
C SER A 9 19.33 -1.78 2.40
N LEU A 10 18.82 -2.85 1.77
CA LEU A 10 17.85 -2.76 0.67
C LEU A 10 16.54 -2.13 1.15
N TYR A 11 15.96 -2.60 2.27
CA TYR A 11 14.74 -1.99 2.81
C TYR A 11 14.92 -0.52 3.17
N ARG A 12 16.05 -0.16 3.79
CA ARG A 12 16.37 1.25 4.10
C ARG A 12 16.52 2.10 2.84
N GLN A 13 17.14 1.56 1.79
CA GLN A 13 17.24 2.22 0.49
C GLN A 13 15.86 2.45 -0.12
N ILE A 14 15.01 1.41 -0.15
CA ILE A 14 13.64 1.48 -0.68
C ILE A 14 12.84 2.55 0.07
N ILE A 15 12.91 2.59 1.40
CA ILE A 15 12.23 3.60 2.22
C ILE A 15 12.74 5.01 1.85
N SER A 16 14.05 5.21 1.80
CA SER A 16 14.66 6.51 1.48
C SER A 16 14.24 7.02 0.10
N GLU A 17 14.34 6.18 -0.94
CA GLU A 17 13.93 6.53 -2.30
C GLU A 17 12.43 6.83 -2.39
N THR A 18 11.62 5.99 -1.74
CA THR A 18 10.16 6.15 -1.73
C THR A 18 9.74 7.42 -0.98
N GLN A 19 10.44 7.79 0.09
CA GLN A 19 10.20 9.05 0.83
C GLN A 19 10.53 10.27 -0.03
N GLN A 20 11.61 10.22 -0.82
CA GLN A 20 11.93 11.30 -1.76
C GLN A 20 10.85 11.44 -2.85
N GLU A 21 10.34 10.33 -3.39
CA GLU A 21 9.22 10.35 -4.32
C GLU A 21 7.94 10.89 -3.67
N LEU A 22 7.65 10.48 -2.44
CA LEU A 22 6.49 10.92 -1.68
C LEU A 22 6.49 12.43 -1.49
N ASN A 23 7.64 13.02 -1.13
CA ASN A 23 7.80 14.46 -1.00
C ASN A 23 7.51 15.17 -2.33
N LYS A 24 8.05 14.67 -3.46
CA LYS A 24 7.77 15.23 -4.79
C LYS A 24 6.28 15.18 -5.14
N VAL A 25 5.61 14.05 -4.87
CA VAL A 25 4.18 13.88 -5.11
C VAL A 25 3.35 14.81 -4.22
N SER A 26 3.71 14.94 -2.94
CA SER A 26 3.07 15.84 -1.99
C SER A 26 3.14 17.30 -2.46
N HIS A 27 4.31 17.76 -2.92
CA HIS A 27 4.44 19.11 -3.50
C HIS A 27 3.55 19.29 -4.75
N ARG A 28 3.51 18.30 -5.64
CA ARG A 28 2.62 18.35 -6.83
C ARG A 28 1.15 18.42 -6.45
N ILE A 29 0.73 17.68 -5.42
CA ILE A 29 -0.64 17.74 -4.87
C ILE A 29 -0.96 19.16 -4.40
N HIS A 30 -0.06 19.78 -3.64
CA HIS A 30 -0.22 21.16 -3.17
C HIS A 30 -0.33 22.14 -4.34
N HIS A 31 0.57 22.08 -5.33
CA HIS A 31 0.52 22.96 -6.50
C HIS A 31 -0.79 22.81 -7.30
N VAL A 32 -1.23 21.57 -7.56
CA VAL A 32 -2.50 21.31 -8.25
C VAL A 32 -3.68 21.85 -7.43
N GLY A 33 -3.65 21.69 -6.11
CA GLY A 33 -4.65 22.24 -5.19
C GLY A 33 -4.73 23.77 -5.27
N THR A 34 -3.58 24.45 -5.23
CA THR A 34 -3.50 25.92 -5.33
C THR A 34 -4.00 26.43 -6.68
N ILE A 35 -3.58 25.81 -7.80
CA ILE A 35 -4.06 26.18 -9.14
C ILE A 35 -5.59 26.02 -9.23
N ARG A 36 -6.12 24.93 -8.69
CA ARG A 36 -7.56 24.66 -8.67
C ARG A 36 -8.32 25.75 -7.90
N LEU A 37 -7.79 26.19 -6.75
CA LEU A 37 -8.36 27.29 -5.97
C LEU A 37 -8.34 28.61 -6.75
N ILE A 38 -7.22 28.93 -7.39
CA ILE A 38 -7.09 30.15 -8.22
C ILE A 38 -8.10 30.12 -9.37
N LEU A 39 -8.23 29.00 -10.09
CA LEU A 39 -9.20 28.87 -11.18
C LEU A 39 -10.64 29.04 -10.70
N PHE A 40 -10.98 28.50 -9.53
CA PHE A 40 -12.31 28.65 -8.95
C PHE A 40 -12.60 30.12 -8.61
N VAL A 41 -11.68 30.78 -7.90
CA VAL A 41 -11.82 32.20 -7.53
C VAL A 41 -11.88 33.07 -8.78
N ALA A 42 -11.02 32.83 -9.78
CA ALA A 42 -11.02 33.57 -11.04
C ALA A 42 -12.32 33.37 -11.83
N GLY A 43 -12.86 32.15 -11.84
CA GLY A 43 -14.15 31.86 -12.48
C GLY A 43 -15.30 32.61 -11.82
N VAL A 44 -15.40 32.56 -10.48
CA VAL A 44 -16.43 33.30 -9.72
C VAL A 44 -16.29 34.81 -9.91
N ALA A 45 -15.08 35.35 -9.77
CA ALA A 45 -14.82 36.78 -9.94
C ALA A 45 -15.14 37.24 -11.37
N GLY A 46 -14.76 36.44 -12.38
CA GLY A 46 -15.07 36.73 -13.79
C GLY A 46 -16.57 36.77 -14.06
N ILE A 47 -17.34 35.83 -13.52
CA ILE A 47 -18.81 35.82 -13.67
C ILE A 47 -19.45 37.05 -13.02
N ILE A 48 -18.99 37.46 -11.83
CA ILE A 48 -19.52 38.65 -11.13
C ILE A 48 -19.18 39.92 -11.91
N TYR A 49 -17.93 40.08 -12.34
CA TYR A 49 -17.47 41.30 -13.01
C TYR A 49 -18.14 41.49 -14.39
N PHE A 50 -18.31 40.41 -15.16
CA PHE A 50 -18.92 40.44 -16.49
C PHE A 50 -20.42 40.08 -16.49
N HIS A 51 -21.11 40.19 -15.35
CA HIS A 51 -22.52 39.78 -15.24
C HIS A 51 -23.46 40.57 -16.16
N ASN A 52 -23.16 41.85 -16.40
CA ASN A 52 -23.99 42.73 -17.23
C ASN A 52 -23.69 42.61 -18.74
N GLU A 53 -22.73 41.78 -19.12
CA GLU A 53 -22.37 41.54 -20.52
C GLU A 53 -23.24 40.45 -21.17
N SER A 54 -23.01 40.18 -22.46
CA SER A 54 -23.73 39.13 -23.19
C SER A 54 -23.62 37.75 -22.51
N SER A 55 -24.70 36.98 -22.54
CA SER A 55 -24.74 35.62 -21.98
C SER A 55 -23.69 34.69 -22.60
N ILE A 56 -23.30 34.94 -23.86
CA ILE A 56 -22.24 34.19 -24.56
C ILE A 56 -20.89 34.35 -23.86
N LEU A 57 -20.55 35.57 -23.42
CA LEU A 57 -19.30 35.85 -22.70
C LEU A 57 -19.25 35.14 -21.34
N ILE A 58 -20.37 35.14 -20.61
CA ILE A 58 -20.48 34.44 -19.31
C ILE A 58 -20.28 32.94 -19.49
N VAL A 59 -20.94 32.33 -20.50
CA VAL A 59 -20.76 30.90 -20.83
C VAL A 59 -19.32 30.60 -21.23
N ALA A 60 -18.67 31.47 -22.00
CA ALA A 60 -17.28 31.29 -22.39
C ALA A 60 -16.32 31.32 -21.19
N ILE A 61 -16.49 32.26 -20.25
CA ILE A 61 -15.69 32.34 -19.02
C ILE A 61 -15.91 31.10 -18.14
N ALA A 62 -17.18 30.69 -17.98
CA ALA A 62 -17.52 29.49 -17.24
C ALA A 62 -16.86 28.24 -17.87
N ALA A 63 -16.94 28.08 -19.19
CA ALA A 63 -16.30 26.95 -19.88
C ALA A 63 -14.76 26.99 -19.73
N LEU A 64 -14.15 28.16 -19.91
CA LEU A 64 -12.71 28.36 -19.83
C LEU A 64 -12.15 28.02 -18.45
N THR A 65 -12.90 28.26 -17.37
CA THR A 65 -12.47 27.97 -16.00
C THR A 65 -12.87 26.56 -15.54
N PHE A 66 -14.05 26.10 -15.93
CA PHE A 66 -14.60 24.82 -15.47
C PHE A 66 -13.96 23.61 -16.14
N ILE A 67 -13.68 23.66 -17.45
CA ILE A 67 -13.03 22.55 -18.18
C ILE A 67 -11.65 22.20 -17.58
N PRO A 68 -10.70 23.14 -17.42
CA PRO A 68 -9.40 22.83 -16.81
C PRO A 68 -9.54 22.42 -15.34
N PHE A 69 -10.51 22.97 -14.61
CA PHE A 69 -10.79 22.57 -13.23
C PHE A 69 -11.15 21.07 -13.13
N LEU A 70 -12.01 20.55 -14.01
CA LEU A 70 -12.34 19.12 -14.06
C LEU A 70 -11.13 18.24 -14.39
N ILE A 71 -10.26 18.68 -15.30
CA ILE A 71 -9.02 17.98 -15.64
C ILE A 71 -8.09 17.91 -14.42
N LEU A 72 -7.95 19.03 -13.68
CA LEU A 72 -7.14 19.10 -12.47
C LEU A 72 -7.69 18.21 -11.35
N ILE A 73 -9.00 18.04 -11.22
CA ILE A 73 -9.59 17.08 -10.26
C ILE A 73 -9.11 15.65 -10.56
N LYS A 74 -9.20 15.21 -11.81
CA LYS A 74 -8.72 13.85 -12.20
C LYS A 74 -7.22 13.69 -11.91
N ARG A 75 -6.42 14.71 -12.20
CA ARG A 75 -4.98 14.73 -11.92
C ARG A 75 -4.69 14.68 -10.42
N HIS A 76 -5.41 15.45 -9.62
CA HIS A 76 -5.29 15.46 -8.17
C HIS A 76 -5.60 14.09 -7.58
N ASN A 77 -6.71 13.46 -7.99
CA ASN A 77 -7.06 12.11 -7.51
C ASN A 77 -5.98 11.09 -7.86
N ARG A 78 -5.44 11.12 -9.08
CA ARG A 78 -4.34 10.23 -9.48
C ARG A 78 -3.07 10.46 -8.64
N LEU A 79 -2.74 11.71 -8.32
CA LEU A 79 -1.60 12.02 -7.46
C LEU A 79 -1.85 11.52 -6.03
N PHE A 80 -3.08 11.63 -5.52
CA PHE A 80 -3.45 11.13 -4.20
C PHE A 80 -3.32 9.61 -4.12
N TYR A 81 -3.83 8.87 -5.11
CA TYR A 81 -3.60 7.43 -5.18
C TYR A 81 -2.11 7.05 -5.23
N ARG A 82 -1.29 7.84 -5.94
CA ARG A 82 0.17 7.62 -5.94
C ARG A 82 0.77 7.90 -4.56
N LYS A 83 0.30 8.93 -3.87
CA LYS A 83 0.72 9.26 -2.51
C LYS A 83 0.42 8.10 -1.56
N ASP A 84 -0.82 7.60 -1.55
CA ASP A 84 -1.24 6.48 -0.71
C ASP A 84 -0.41 5.22 -0.98
N TYR A 85 -0.13 4.92 -2.25
CA TYR A 85 0.74 3.81 -2.64
C TYR A 85 2.16 3.96 -2.07
N LEU A 86 2.75 5.16 -2.16
CA LEU A 86 4.10 5.41 -1.66
C LEU A 86 4.15 5.34 -0.14
N GLU A 87 3.15 5.86 0.56
CA GLU A 87 3.03 5.75 2.02
C GLU A 87 2.92 4.29 2.46
N LYS A 88 2.07 3.49 1.80
CA LYS A 88 1.97 2.04 2.08
C LYS A 88 3.26 1.29 1.77
N LYS A 89 3.97 1.66 0.70
CA LYS A 89 5.25 1.06 0.38
C LYS A 89 6.28 1.34 1.48
N ILE A 90 6.34 2.56 2.02
CA ILE A 90 7.22 2.89 3.15
C ILE A 90 6.84 2.06 4.38
N GLU A 91 5.56 2.10 4.76
CA GLU A 91 5.03 1.42 5.94
C GLU A 91 5.36 -0.09 5.94
N ILE A 92 5.12 -0.79 4.82
CA ILE A 92 5.43 -2.22 4.71
C ILE A 92 6.93 -2.48 4.89
N ASN A 93 7.80 -1.69 4.27
CA ASN A 93 9.24 -1.88 4.40
C ASN A 93 9.73 -1.57 5.83
N GLU A 94 9.12 -0.61 6.52
CA GLU A 94 9.40 -0.34 7.94
C GLU A 94 8.94 -1.50 8.83
N TRP A 95 7.79 -2.12 8.53
CA TRP A 95 7.33 -3.32 9.22
C TRP A 95 8.29 -4.49 9.04
N GLU A 96 8.80 -4.71 7.82
CA GLU A 96 9.81 -5.76 7.60
C GLU A 96 11.11 -5.51 8.37
N LEU A 97 11.57 -4.25 8.44
CA LEU A 97 12.74 -3.89 9.24
C LEU A 97 12.52 -4.20 10.73
N LYS A 98 11.33 -3.90 11.28
CA LYS A 98 10.97 -4.27 12.65
C LYS A 98 10.88 -5.78 12.84
N ALA A 99 10.34 -6.50 11.86
CA ALA A 99 10.21 -7.96 11.89
C ALA A 99 11.57 -8.66 11.97
N ILE A 100 12.58 -8.12 11.29
CA ILE A 100 13.98 -8.59 11.37
C ILE A 100 14.51 -8.49 12.81
N ASP A 101 14.08 -7.47 13.55
CA ASP A 101 14.38 -7.27 14.98
C ASP A 101 13.36 -7.96 15.91
N TYR A 102 12.62 -8.95 15.39
CA TYR A 102 11.59 -9.74 16.07
C TYR A 102 10.35 -8.96 16.57
N ASP A 103 10.19 -7.70 16.16
CA ASP A 103 8.94 -6.97 16.35
C ASP A 103 7.99 -7.24 15.18
N ILE A 104 7.11 -8.21 15.37
CA ILE A 104 6.09 -8.64 14.39
C ILE A 104 4.68 -8.11 14.71
N SER A 105 4.57 -7.11 15.59
CA SER A 105 3.28 -6.56 16.04
C SER A 105 2.42 -5.98 14.91
N ALA A 106 3.04 -5.62 13.79
CA ALA A 106 2.34 -5.09 12.62
C ALA A 106 1.60 -6.15 11.79
N PHE A 107 1.91 -7.44 11.96
CA PHE A 107 1.31 -8.52 11.19
C PHE A 107 0.15 -9.16 11.96
N ASP A 108 -0.85 -9.64 11.22
CA ASP A 108 -2.00 -10.34 11.78
C ASP A 108 -1.59 -11.74 12.26
N GLY A 109 -1.85 -12.05 13.53
CA GLY A 109 -1.56 -13.33 14.16
C GLY A 109 -2.57 -14.44 13.89
N GLY A 110 -3.69 -14.11 13.23
CA GLY A 110 -4.70 -15.10 12.86
C GLY A 110 -5.45 -15.64 14.07
N ASP A 111 -5.80 -14.78 15.03
CA ASP A 111 -6.51 -15.15 16.26
C ASP A 111 -7.80 -15.94 15.99
N GLU A 112 -8.45 -15.72 14.84
CA GLU A 112 -9.64 -16.47 14.43
C GLU A 112 -9.40 -17.96 14.13
N PHE A 113 -8.14 -18.38 13.97
CA PHE A 113 -7.75 -19.76 13.68
C PHE A 113 -7.29 -20.55 14.91
N ILE A 114 -7.27 -19.92 16.10
CA ILE A 114 -6.92 -20.58 17.35
C ILE A 114 -7.91 -21.70 17.65
N ASN A 115 -7.40 -22.91 17.86
CA ASN A 115 -8.20 -24.08 18.22
C ASN A 115 -7.53 -24.88 19.34
N PRO A 116 -7.98 -24.74 20.60
CA PRO A 116 -7.44 -25.48 21.74
C PRO A 116 -7.56 -27.00 21.63
N ALA A 117 -8.47 -27.51 20.80
CA ALA A 117 -8.64 -28.95 20.58
C ALA A 117 -7.75 -29.51 19.46
N HIS A 118 -6.97 -28.66 18.76
CA HIS A 118 -6.06 -29.12 17.73
C HIS A 118 -4.87 -29.85 18.34
N LEU A 119 -4.38 -30.89 17.65
CA LEU A 119 -3.36 -31.81 18.19
C LEU A 119 -2.07 -31.12 18.66
N TYR A 120 -1.73 -29.97 18.08
CA TYR A 120 -0.48 -29.26 18.38
C TYR A 120 -0.54 -27.75 18.23
N SER A 121 -1.57 -27.17 17.59
CA SER A 121 -1.47 -25.77 17.14
C SER A 121 -1.59 -24.77 18.30
N TYR A 122 -2.30 -25.17 19.36
CA TYR A 122 -2.39 -24.42 20.59
C TYR A 122 -1.09 -24.48 21.40
N ASP A 123 -0.53 -25.67 21.60
CA ASP A 123 0.70 -25.85 22.39
C ASP A 123 1.94 -25.24 21.73
N LEU A 124 1.99 -25.19 20.39
CA LEU A 124 3.11 -24.62 19.63
C LEU A 124 2.93 -23.13 19.31
N ASP A 125 1.92 -22.47 19.88
CA ASP A 125 1.60 -21.06 19.63
C ASP A 125 1.61 -20.73 18.13
N ILE A 126 0.91 -21.57 17.34
CA ILE A 126 0.88 -21.42 15.88
C ILE A 126 0.12 -20.17 15.47
N PHE A 127 -0.92 -19.78 16.21
CA PHE A 127 -1.76 -18.60 15.94
C PHE A 127 -1.82 -17.68 17.16
N GLY A 128 -2.23 -16.43 16.94
CA GLY A 128 -2.36 -15.39 17.95
C GLY A 128 -1.15 -14.48 18.07
N ASN A 129 -1.08 -13.74 19.17
CA ASN A 129 -0.01 -12.78 19.40
C ASN A 129 1.36 -13.45 19.64
N ARG A 130 2.40 -12.95 18.97
CA ARG A 130 3.77 -13.49 18.93
C ARG A 130 3.85 -14.94 18.41
N SER A 131 2.89 -15.33 17.58
CA SER A 131 2.81 -16.69 17.03
C SER A 131 3.72 -16.91 15.81
N LEU A 132 3.93 -18.18 15.47
CA LEU A 132 4.64 -18.55 14.24
C LEU A 132 3.89 -18.07 12.98
N PHE A 133 2.56 -18.10 12.99
CA PHE A 133 1.75 -17.56 11.91
C PHE A 133 1.97 -16.06 11.76
N GLN A 134 1.93 -15.29 12.86
CA GLN A 134 2.20 -13.85 12.83
C GLN A 134 3.57 -13.54 12.22
N TYR A 135 4.59 -14.34 12.57
CA TYR A 135 5.94 -14.15 12.06
C TYR A 135 6.04 -14.34 10.55
N ILE A 136 5.36 -15.35 10.00
CA ILE A 136 5.43 -15.73 8.58
C ILE A 136 4.40 -14.98 7.71
N ASN A 137 3.28 -14.52 8.28
CA ASN A 137 2.17 -13.97 7.51
C ASN A 137 2.58 -12.68 6.76
N ARG A 138 2.57 -12.76 5.42
CA ARG A 138 2.70 -11.64 4.47
C ARG A 138 1.55 -11.61 3.46
N THR A 139 0.42 -12.22 3.82
CA THR A 139 -0.75 -12.28 2.95
C THR A 139 -1.46 -10.93 2.91
N SER A 140 -1.98 -10.56 1.74
CA SER A 140 -2.71 -9.29 1.54
C SER A 140 -4.19 -9.49 1.23
N THR A 141 -4.66 -10.74 1.20
CA THR A 141 -6.05 -11.09 0.90
C THR A 141 -6.57 -12.08 1.93
N GLN A 142 -7.87 -12.01 2.23
CA GLN A 142 -8.50 -12.93 3.18
C GLN A 142 -8.37 -14.39 2.73
N SER A 143 -8.51 -14.66 1.42
CA SER A 143 -8.32 -16.00 0.87
C SER A 143 -6.88 -16.50 1.01
N GLY A 144 -5.89 -15.62 0.83
CA GLY A 144 -4.48 -15.93 1.09
C GLY A 144 -4.22 -16.25 2.55
N LYS A 145 -4.79 -15.45 3.46
CA LYS A 145 -4.69 -15.64 4.91
C LYS A 145 -5.24 -17.00 5.35
N ILE A 146 -6.46 -17.33 4.91
CA ILE A 146 -7.10 -18.63 5.17
C ILE A 146 -6.23 -19.76 4.61
N ARG A 147 -5.75 -19.63 3.36
CA ARG A 147 -4.90 -20.64 2.73
C ARG A 147 -3.60 -20.88 3.49
N LEU A 148 -2.97 -19.83 4.01
CA LEU A 148 -1.77 -19.95 4.84
C LEU A 148 -2.10 -20.64 6.17
N ALA A 149 -3.20 -20.28 6.82
CA ALA A 149 -3.63 -20.88 8.08
C ALA A 149 -3.92 -22.39 7.92
N ASP A 150 -4.56 -22.78 6.82
CA ASP A 150 -4.78 -24.19 6.46
C ASP A 150 -3.45 -24.96 6.33
N TRP A 151 -2.41 -24.33 5.78
CA TRP A 151 -1.09 -24.97 5.67
C TRP A 151 -0.42 -25.21 7.01
N PHE A 152 -0.68 -24.37 8.01
CA PHE A 152 -0.20 -24.55 9.37
C PHE A 152 -1.00 -25.60 10.16
N ASN A 153 -2.32 -25.67 9.95
CA ASN A 153 -3.18 -26.66 10.59
C ASN A 153 -3.07 -28.06 9.96
N ILE A 154 -2.82 -28.14 8.65
CA ILE A 154 -2.83 -29.38 7.89
C ILE A 154 -1.52 -29.51 7.10
N PRO A 155 -0.44 -30.02 7.72
CA PRO A 155 0.85 -30.13 7.08
C PRO A 155 0.84 -31.20 6.00
N LEU A 156 1.61 -30.96 4.95
CA LEU A 156 1.81 -31.94 3.89
C LEU A 156 2.57 -33.15 4.43
N LYS A 157 2.12 -34.35 4.07
CA LYS A 157 2.73 -35.62 4.51
C LYS A 157 3.57 -36.29 3.42
N ARG A 158 3.32 -35.96 2.15
CA ARG A 158 4.03 -36.54 1.00
C ARG A 158 5.20 -35.64 0.61
N LYS A 159 6.36 -36.24 0.40
CA LYS A 159 7.59 -35.55 0.01
C LYS A 159 7.40 -34.75 -1.27
N GLU A 160 6.73 -35.32 -2.27
CA GLU A 160 6.55 -34.70 -3.59
C GLU A 160 5.75 -33.39 -3.49
N ASP A 161 4.75 -33.33 -2.61
CA ASP A 161 3.95 -32.11 -2.41
C ASP A 161 4.74 -31.02 -1.68
N ILE A 162 5.58 -31.41 -0.72
CA ILE A 162 6.47 -30.50 0.00
C ILE A 162 7.48 -29.89 -0.97
N GLU A 163 8.13 -30.73 -1.78
CA GLU A 163 9.11 -30.28 -2.79
C GLU A 163 8.46 -29.37 -3.84
N LYS A 164 7.24 -29.66 -4.28
CA LYS A 164 6.47 -28.76 -5.16
C LYS A 164 6.28 -27.38 -4.53
N ARG A 165 5.87 -27.30 -3.26
CA ARG A 165 5.70 -26.01 -2.56
C ARG A 165 7.03 -25.27 -2.42
N GLN A 166 8.10 -25.97 -2.05
CA GLN A 166 9.44 -25.38 -1.95
C GLN A 166 9.93 -24.85 -3.30
N ASN A 167 9.70 -25.59 -4.40
CA ASN A 167 10.06 -25.16 -5.74
C ASN A 167 9.27 -23.90 -6.16
N ALA A 168 7.98 -23.82 -5.83
CA ALA A 168 7.19 -22.61 -6.08
C ALA A 168 7.76 -21.38 -5.34
N VAL A 169 8.23 -21.55 -4.09
CA VAL A 169 8.92 -20.47 -3.36
C VAL A 169 10.26 -20.10 -4.02
N ARG A 170 11.05 -21.09 -4.45
CA ARG A 170 12.32 -20.86 -5.14
C ARG A 170 12.13 -20.14 -6.47
N GLU A 171 11.07 -20.47 -7.22
CA GLU A 171 10.71 -19.83 -8.48
C GLU A 171 10.42 -18.34 -8.32
N LEU A 172 9.79 -17.94 -7.22
CA LEU A 172 9.47 -16.54 -6.93
C LEU A 172 10.66 -15.74 -6.38
N THR A 173 11.67 -16.41 -5.83
CA THR A 173 12.79 -15.76 -5.14
C THR A 173 13.55 -14.74 -6.01
N PRO A 174 13.85 -15.01 -7.30
CA PRO A 174 14.50 -14.05 -8.19
C PRO A 174 13.67 -12.80 -8.52
N LEU A 175 12.36 -12.81 -8.26
CA LEU A 175 11.47 -11.66 -8.51
C LEU A 175 11.42 -10.69 -7.32
N LEU A 176 12.08 -11.02 -6.21
CA LEU A 176 12.12 -10.22 -4.98
C LEU A 176 13.29 -9.22 -4.95
N THR A 177 14.13 -9.20 -6.00
CA THR A 177 15.28 -8.30 -6.21
C THR A 177 15.07 -7.43 -7.43
#